data_AF-A0A2V9ZXP9-F1
#
_entry.id   AF-A0A2V9ZXP9-F1
#
_cell.length_a   1.000
_cell.length_b   1.000
_cell.length_c   1.000
_cell.angle_alpha   90.00
_cell.angle_beta   90.00
_cell.angle_gamma   90.00
#
_symmetry.space_group_name_H-M   'P 1'
#
loop_
_entity.id
_entity.type
_entity.pdbx_description
1 polymer ?
#
loop_
_entity_poly.entity_id
_entity_poly.type
_entity_poly.pdbx_seq_one_letter_code
_entity_poly.pdbx_strand_id
1 'polypeptide(L)'
;IILALGSFPALQGIKLQQLTLLVCGLLAGCAAAIASGHLVIAGFLLGVATIKPQLAAIFAGWLMLWTFGSWRKRQSLLWSFAATMVILVLGGEALLPGWIGRFRNAANAYWQYTGGGKSVLDLVLGPLAGKIVAGILVLVLAGYCWRARSASAEGVEFRWTLALVCAVTLVVIPTYAPYNQLLLLLPLMAVAESAPFIAAKGTAARLLLMLAALSVLWPWLAALALCAVLPLLGSETVQHAWAVPLYTSLYIPLTVLGATWIGAAAARPRTRHAG
;
A
#
# COMPACT_ATOMS: atom_id res chain seq x y z
N ILE A 1 3.41 17.08 -2.14
CA ILE A 1 2.35 17.45 -1.15
C ILE A 1 1.02 17.75 -1.86
N ILE A 2 0.96 18.74 -2.76
CA ILE A 2 -0.28 19.09 -3.50
C ILE A 2 -0.90 17.88 -4.20
N LEU A 3 -0.13 17.16 -5.02
CA LEU A 3 -0.60 15.96 -5.72
C LEU A 3 -0.97 14.78 -4.81
N ALA A 4 -0.48 14.75 -3.57
CA ALA A 4 -0.84 13.70 -2.62
C ALA A 4 -2.14 14.06 -1.89
N LEU A 5 -2.21 15.28 -1.34
CA LEU A 5 -3.32 15.73 -0.49
C LEU A 5 -4.56 16.17 -1.26
N GLY A 6 -4.41 16.74 -2.46
CA GLY A 6 -5.57 17.08 -3.30
C GLY A 6 -6.05 15.90 -4.16
N SER A 7 -5.46 14.71 -4.01
CA SER A 7 -5.89 13.54 -4.76
C SER A 7 -7.25 13.07 -4.25
N PHE A 8 -8.08 12.49 -5.13
CA PHE A 8 -9.37 11.97 -4.73
C PHE A 8 -9.29 10.99 -3.53
N PRO A 9 -8.35 10.02 -3.47
CA PRO A 9 -8.13 9.19 -2.29
C PRO A 9 -7.93 9.97 -0.98
N ALA A 10 -7.12 11.04 -1.01
CA ALA A 10 -6.87 11.86 0.17
C ALA A 10 -8.12 12.64 0.58
N LEU A 11 -8.75 13.34 -0.37
CA LEU A 11 -9.97 14.11 -0.10
C LEU A 11 -11.11 13.23 0.40
N GLN A 12 -11.30 12.06 -0.21
CA GLN A 12 -12.29 11.08 0.25
C GLN A 12 -11.97 10.63 1.67
N GLY A 13 -10.72 10.29 1.97
CA GLY A 13 -10.34 9.86 3.30
C GLY A 13 -10.47 10.95 4.36
N ILE A 14 -10.18 12.22 4.03
CA ILE A 14 -10.43 13.37 4.92
C ILE A 14 -11.94 13.53 5.17
N LYS A 15 -12.75 13.56 4.10
CA LYS A 15 -14.20 13.72 4.19
C LYS A 15 -14.86 12.62 5.00
N LEU A 16 -14.37 11.39 4.87
CA LEU A 16 -14.87 10.21 5.59
C LEU A 16 -14.18 9.98 6.95
N GLN A 17 -13.31 10.89 7.41
CA GLN A 17 -12.53 10.77 8.64
C GLN A 17 -11.82 9.41 8.79
N GLN A 18 -11.29 8.91 7.67
CA GLN A 18 -10.69 7.59 7.62
C GLN A 18 -9.30 7.59 8.25
N LEU A 19 -9.12 6.72 9.26
CA LEU A 19 -7.81 6.47 9.89
C LEU A 19 -6.74 5.94 8.91
N THR A 20 -7.12 5.59 7.67
CA THR A 20 -6.17 5.21 6.62
C THR A 20 -5.10 6.27 6.39
N LEU A 21 -5.44 7.56 6.43
CA LEU A 21 -4.48 8.64 6.21
C LEU A 21 -3.38 8.61 7.28
N LEU A 22 -3.79 8.48 8.54
CA LEU A 22 -2.89 8.32 9.68
C LEU A 22 -2.02 7.08 9.51
N VAL A 23 -2.62 5.93 9.18
CA VAL A 23 -1.89 4.67 8.99
C VAL A 23 -0.86 4.77 7.87
N CYS A 24 -1.20 5.34 6.71
CA CYS A 24 -0.25 5.59 5.63
C CYS A 24 0.90 6.50 6.07
N GLY A 25 0.60 7.55 6.85
CA GLY A 25 1.62 8.43 7.43
C GLY A 25 2.53 7.70 8.43
N LEU A 26 1.98 6.86 9.30
CA LEU A 26 2.73 6.04 10.26
C LEU A 26 3.62 5.02 9.55
N LEU A 27 3.14 4.35 8.50
CA LEU A 27 3.94 3.40 7.71
C LEU A 27 5.06 4.11 6.93
N ALA A 28 4.80 5.29 6.37
CA ALA A 28 5.83 6.10 5.73
C ALA A 28 6.87 6.59 6.75
N GLY A 29 6.43 7.04 7.93
CA GLY A 29 7.30 7.41 9.04
C GLY A 29 8.11 6.23 9.57
N CYS A 30 7.53 5.04 9.61
CA CYS A 30 8.22 3.80 9.95
C CYS A 30 9.35 3.50 8.95
N ALA A 31 9.06 3.58 7.63
CA ALA A 31 10.07 3.40 6.59
C ALA A 31 11.19 4.45 6.69
N ALA A 32 10.85 5.71 6.92
CA ALA A 32 11.82 6.79 7.11
C ALA A 32 12.69 6.58 8.36
N ALA A 33 12.08 6.21 9.49
CA ALA A 33 12.80 5.90 10.73
C ALA A 33 13.77 4.72 10.55
N ILE A 34 13.39 3.69 9.77
CA ILE A 34 14.29 2.57 9.43
C ILE A 34 15.47 3.07 8.59
N ALA A 35 15.20 3.88 7.55
CA ALA A 35 16.24 4.45 6.70
C ALA A 35 17.22 5.35 7.48
N SER A 36 16.76 6.03 8.53
CA SER A 36 17.59 6.84 9.43
C SER A 36 18.21 6.04 10.59
N GLY A 37 18.02 4.72 10.66
CA GLY A 37 18.57 3.88 11.73
C GLY A 37 17.82 3.94 13.07
N HIS A 38 16.72 4.70 13.17
CA HIS A 38 15.89 4.82 14.36
C HIS A 38 14.89 3.65 14.51
N LEU A 39 15.41 2.45 14.70
CA LEU A 39 14.62 1.20 14.71
C LEU A 39 13.57 1.12 15.83
N VAL A 40 13.83 1.74 17.00
CA VAL A 40 12.85 1.81 18.09
C VAL A 40 11.64 2.64 17.66
N ILE A 41 11.87 3.84 17.11
CA ILE A 41 10.78 4.69 16.60
C ILE A 41 10.00 3.96 15.50
N ALA A 42 10.71 3.26 14.61
CA ALA A 42 10.07 2.45 13.57
C ALA A 42 9.15 1.36 14.14
N GLY A 43 9.60 0.64 15.16
CA GLY A 43 8.81 -0.39 15.84
C GLY A 43 7.56 0.19 16.49
N PHE A 44 7.69 1.32 17.18
CA PHE A 44 6.55 2.05 17.76
C PHE A 44 5.54 2.48 16.70
N LEU A 45 6.00 3.17 15.64
CA LEU A 45 5.12 3.64 14.55
C LEU A 45 4.41 2.47 13.86
N LEU A 46 5.11 1.35 13.64
CA LEU A 46 4.53 0.14 13.09
C LEU A 46 3.44 -0.44 14.00
N GLY A 47 3.66 -0.43 15.32
CA GLY A 47 2.70 -0.88 16.32
C GLY A 47 1.42 -0.06 16.27
N VAL A 48 1.53 1.27 16.28
CA VAL A 48 0.38 2.18 16.18
C VAL A 48 -0.35 2.03 14.82
N ALA A 49 0.39 1.81 13.73
CA ALA A 49 -0.21 1.59 12.40
C ALA A 49 -1.12 0.35 12.33
N THR A 50 -0.99 -0.60 13.26
CA THR A 50 -1.86 -1.81 13.30
C THR A 50 -3.32 -1.52 13.64
N ILE A 51 -3.69 -0.27 13.97
CA ILE A 51 -5.08 0.19 14.08
C ILE A 51 -5.92 -0.12 12.81
N LYS A 52 -5.28 -0.20 11.64
CA LYS A 52 -5.86 -0.83 10.43
C LYS A 52 -5.03 -2.04 10.02
N PRO A 53 -5.29 -3.23 10.61
CA PRO A 53 -4.43 -4.39 10.44
C PRO A 53 -4.32 -4.83 8.97
N GLN A 54 -5.39 -4.70 8.18
CA GLN A 54 -5.35 -5.05 6.75
C GLN A 54 -4.33 -4.24 5.93
N LEU A 55 -4.01 -3.00 6.32
CA LEU A 55 -2.99 -2.20 5.62
C LEU A 55 -1.59 -2.43 6.17
N ALA A 56 -1.47 -2.70 7.48
CA ALA A 56 -0.18 -2.83 8.15
C ALA A 56 0.37 -4.26 8.17
N ALA A 57 -0.47 -5.30 8.06
CA ALA A 57 -0.07 -6.68 8.35
C ALA A 57 1.04 -7.21 7.43
N ILE A 58 0.91 -7.05 6.11
CA ILE A 58 1.94 -7.54 5.16
C ILE A 58 3.23 -6.71 5.31
N PHE A 59 3.09 -5.40 5.53
CA PHE A 59 4.22 -4.51 5.82
C PHE A 59 4.97 -4.93 7.09
N ALA A 60 4.24 -5.17 8.18
CA ALA A 60 4.78 -5.65 9.44
C ALA A 60 5.45 -7.02 9.26
N GLY A 61 4.78 -7.98 8.61
CA GLY A 61 5.32 -9.31 8.35
C GLY A 61 6.63 -9.27 7.57
N TRP A 62 6.73 -8.40 6.56
CA TRP A 62 7.98 -8.15 5.86
C TRP A 62 9.07 -7.62 6.81
N LEU A 63 8.78 -6.60 7.61
CA LEU A 63 9.77 -6.04 8.54
C LEU A 63 10.20 -7.03 9.63
N MET A 64 9.31 -7.92 10.07
CA MET A 64 9.67 -9.00 10.99
C MET A 64 10.68 -9.94 10.34
N LEU A 65 10.39 -10.40 9.12
CA LEU A 65 11.30 -11.24 8.33
C LEU A 65 12.65 -10.55 8.08
N TRP A 66 12.64 -9.28 7.71
CA TRP A 66 13.84 -8.47 7.52
C TRP A 66 14.64 -8.31 8.83
N THR A 67 13.97 -8.18 9.97
CA THR A 67 14.61 -8.12 11.29
C THR A 67 15.38 -9.41 11.59
N PHE A 68 14.78 -10.57 11.31
CA PHE A 68 15.45 -11.87 11.48
C PHE A 68 16.66 -12.06 10.55
N GLY A 69 16.68 -11.43 9.38
CA GLY A 69 17.83 -11.47 8.47
C GLY A 69 19.13 -10.89 9.06
N SER A 70 19.05 -10.04 10.08
CA SER A 70 20.22 -9.53 10.82
C SER A 70 19.85 -9.19 12.26
N TRP A 71 19.43 -10.22 13.01
CA TRP A 71 18.86 -10.11 14.35
C TRP A 71 19.59 -9.13 15.28
N ARG A 72 20.91 -9.32 15.49
CA ARG A 72 21.69 -8.51 16.45
C ARG A 72 21.63 -7.01 16.15
N LYS A 73 21.53 -6.62 14.88
CA LYS A 73 21.47 -5.21 14.46
C LYS A 73 20.06 -4.64 14.47
N ARG A 74 19.03 -5.49 14.38
CA ARG A 74 17.65 -5.08 14.06
C ARG A 74 16.61 -5.40 15.12
N GLN A 75 16.95 -6.20 16.12
CA GLN A 75 16.02 -6.67 17.16
C GLN A 75 15.29 -5.56 17.91
N SER A 76 15.86 -4.35 18.00
CA SER A 76 15.21 -3.20 18.65
C SER A 76 13.90 -2.80 17.97
N LEU A 77 13.76 -3.02 16.65
CA LEU A 77 12.51 -2.82 15.92
C LEU A 77 11.44 -3.79 16.45
N LEU A 78 11.75 -5.08 16.51
CA LEU A 78 10.81 -6.10 16.97
C LEU A 78 10.42 -5.85 18.43
N TRP A 79 11.38 -5.58 19.31
CA TRP A 79 11.08 -5.36 20.73
C TRP A 79 10.23 -4.11 20.96
N SER A 80 10.51 -3.02 20.24
CA SER A 80 9.68 -1.81 20.33
C SER A 80 8.28 -2.04 19.76
N PHE A 81 8.15 -2.75 18.64
CA PHE A 81 6.87 -3.15 18.09
C PHE A 81 6.08 -4.01 19.08
N ALA A 82 6.70 -5.05 19.64
CA ALA A 82 6.08 -5.95 20.60
C ALA A 82 5.64 -5.21 21.87
N ALA A 83 6.50 -4.35 22.43
CA ALA A 83 6.17 -3.53 23.59
C ALA A 83 4.98 -2.61 23.31
N THR A 84 4.96 -1.96 22.14
CA THR A 84 3.84 -1.11 21.71
C THR A 84 2.55 -1.90 21.59
N MET A 85 2.58 -3.09 20.98
CA MET A 85 1.42 -3.97 20.88
C MET A 85 0.90 -4.42 22.24
N VAL A 86 1.80 -4.79 23.17
CA VAL A 86 1.42 -5.17 24.55
C VAL A 86 0.72 -4.00 25.24
N ILE A 87 1.28 -2.79 25.16
CA ILE A 87 0.68 -1.59 25.75
C ILE A 87 -0.70 -1.31 25.15
N LEU A 88 -0.84 -1.38 23.83
CA LEU A 88 -2.11 -1.12 23.16
C LEU A 88 -3.17 -2.19 23.48
N VAL A 89 -2.80 -3.46 23.53
CA VAL A 89 -3.72 -4.57 23.84
C VAL A 89 -4.16 -4.51 25.30
N LEU A 90 -3.22 -4.35 26.24
CA LEU A 90 -3.52 -4.25 27.67
C LEU A 90 -4.29 -2.96 27.98
N GLY A 91 -3.93 -1.84 27.36
CA GLY A 91 -4.67 -0.58 27.49
C GLY A 91 -6.09 -0.69 26.93
N GLY A 92 -6.25 -1.34 25.78
CA GLY A 92 -7.57 -1.63 25.21
C GLY A 92 -8.41 -2.54 26.10
N GLU A 93 -7.79 -3.55 26.72
CA GLU A 93 -8.46 -4.44 27.67
C GLU A 93 -8.86 -3.73 28.97
N ALA A 94 -8.02 -2.83 29.49
CA ALA A 94 -8.34 -2.03 30.66
C ALA A 94 -9.47 -1.02 30.39
N LEU A 95 -9.48 -0.38 29.21
CA LEU A 95 -10.51 0.59 28.83
C LEU A 95 -11.83 -0.07 28.42
N LEU A 96 -11.78 -1.24 27.80
CA LEU A 96 -12.94 -1.92 27.24
C LEU A 96 -12.82 -3.45 27.45
N PRO A 97 -13.04 -3.98 28.68
CA PRO A 97 -12.81 -5.39 29.00
C PRO A 97 -13.57 -6.36 28.11
N GLY A 98 -12.89 -7.33 27.53
CA GLY A 98 -13.42 -8.28 26.55
C GLY A 98 -13.49 -7.75 25.12
N TRP A 99 -12.82 -6.63 24.79
CA TRP A 99 -12.88 -6.04 23.45
C TRP A 99 -12.40 -6.99 22.36
N ILE A 100 -11.42 -7.87 22.63
CA ILE A 100 -10.89 -8.79 21.61
C ILE A 100 -11.98 -9.72 21.10
N GLY A 101 -12.77 -10.30 22.02
CA GLY A 101 -13.90 -11.16 21.67
C GLY A 101 -14.98 -10.40 20.91
N ARG A 102 -15.35 -9.21 21.39
CA ARG A 102 -16.32 -8.34 20.72
C ARG A 102 -15.86 -7.91 19.32
N PHE A 103 -14.58 -7.57 19.17
CA PHE A 103 -13.97 -7.17 17.91
C PHE A 103 -13.97 -8.33 16.91
N ARG A 104 -13.58 -9.54 17.34
CA ARG A 104 -13.65 -10.74 16.49
C ARG A 104 -15.08 -11.01 16.00
N ASN A 105 -16.07 -10.90 16.89
CA ASN A 105 -17.47 -11.10 16.53
C ASN A 105 -17.96 -10.02 15.55
N ALA A 106 -17.65 -8.75 15.81
CA ALA A 106 -18.01 -7.64 14.93
C ALA A 106 -17.33 -7.75 13.56
N ALA A 107 -16.05 -8.14 13.52
CA ALA A 107 -15.31 -8.36 12.27
C ALA A 107 -15.91 -9.51 11.45
N ASN A 108 -16.30 -10.61 12.08
CA ASN A 108 -16.97 -11.72 11.40
C ASN A 108 -18.35 -11.33 10.87
N ALA A 109 -19.15 -10.60 11.65
CA ALA A 109 -20.44 -10.10 11.21
C ALA A 109 -20.30 -9.12 10.03
N TYR A 110 -19.32 -8.22 10.09
CA TYR A 110 -19.00 -7.30 8.99
C TYR A 110 -18.54 -8.03 7.73
N TRP A 111 -17.72 -9.07 7.89
CA TRP A 111 -17.28 -9.92 6.78
C TRP A 111 -18.46 -10.60 6.08
N GLN A 112 -19.40 -11.17 6.86
CA GLN A 112 -20.61 -11.79 6.31
C GLN A 112 -21.50 -10.77 5.59
N TYR A 113 -21.75 -9.61 6.21
CA TYR A 113 -22.57 -8.54 5.64
C TYR A 113 -21.99 -7.99 4.32
N THR A 114 -20.67 -7.87 4.22
CA THR A 114 -19.98 -7.37 3.01
C THR A 114 -19.79 -8.42 1.92
N GLY A 115 -20.38 -9.62 2.07
CA GLY A 115 -20.25 -10.71 1.11
C GLY A 115 -18.84 -11.31 1.05
N GLY A 116 -18.14 -11.31 2.18
CA GLY A 116 -16.79 -11.85 2.32
C GLY A 116 -15.68 -10.94 1.80
N GLY A 117 -15.94 -9.64 1.66
CA GLY A 117 -14.99 -8.65 1.14
C GLY A 117 -14.60 -8.89 -0.33
N LYS A 118 -14.40 -7.81 -1.08
CA LYS A 118 -13.92 -7.91 -2.47
C LYS A 118 -12.62 -7.13 -2.59
N SER A 119 -11.57 -7.81 -3.01
CA SER A 119 -10.31 -7.18 -3.40
C SER A 119 -10.42 -6.56 -4.79
N VAL A 120 -9.40 -5.79 -5.18
CA VAL A 120 -9.29 -5.28 -6.56
C VAL A 120 -9.28 -6.45 -7.55
N LEU A 121 -8.59 -7.55 -7.23
CA LEU A 121 -8.52 -8.72 -8.09
C LEU A 121 -9.86 -9.42 -8.25
N ASP A 122 -10.67 -9.49 -7.19
CA ASP A 122 -12.00 -10.10 -7.25
C ASP A 122 -12.94 -9.34 -8.19
N LEU A 123 -12.77 -8.02 -8.31
CA LEU A 123 -13.55 -7.19 -9.23
C LEU A 123 -13.10 -7.34 -10.68
N VAL A 124 -11.80 -7.49 -10.93
CA VAL A 124 -11.26 -7.56 -12.30
C VAL A 124 -11.33 -8.97 -12.88
N LEU A 125 -11.06 -9.99 -12.08
CA LEU A 125 -10.93 -11.39 -12.53
C LEU A 125 -12.12 -12.27 -12.11
N GLY A 126 -13.00 -11.75 -11.26
CA GLY A 126 -14.04 -12.53 -10.59
C GLY A 126 -13.52 -13.21 -9.31
N PRO A 127 -14.42 -13.65 -8.39
CA PRO A 127 -14.02 -14.04 -7.03
C PRO A 127 -13.10 -15.27 -6.92
N LEU A 128 -13.23 -16.25 -7.81
CA LEU A 128 -12.41 -17.46 -7.76
C LEU A 128 -10.99 -17.19 -8.29
N ALA A 129 -10.90 -16.66 -9.50
CA ALA A 129 -9.62 -16.31 -10.12
C ALA A 129 -8.89 -15.20 -9.33
N GLY A 130 -9.63 -14.22 -8.80
CA GLY A 130 -9.11 -13.16 -7.95
C GLY A 130 -8.38 -13.70 -6.72
N LYS A 131 -9.01 -14.62 -5.97
CA LYS A 131 -8.40 -15.28 -4.81
C LYS A 131 -7.17 -16.12 -5.17
N ILE A 132 -7.23 -16.87 -6.27
CA ILE A 132 -6.09 -17.68 -6.73
C ILE A 132 -4.90 -16.78 -7.06
N VAL A 133 -5.12 -15.72 -7.85
CA VAL A 133 -4.08 -14.77 -8.24
C VAL A 133 -3.55 -14.00 -7.03
N ALA A 134 -4.41 -13.61 -6.08
CA ALA A 134 -4.00 -12.98 -4.83
C ALA A 134 -3.05 -13.90 -4.02
N GLY A 135 -3.41 -15.18 -3.88
CA GLY A 135 -2.57 -16.19 -3.20
C GLY A 135 -1.21 -16.34 -3.88
N ILE A 136 -1.18 -16.44 -5.21
CA ILE A 136 0.06 -16.50 -5.99
C ILE A 136 0.91 -15.25 -5.77
N LEU A 137 0.32 -14.05 -5.85
CA LEU A 137 1.03 -12.79 -5.63
C LEU A 137 1.63 -12.70 -4.23
N VAL A 138 0.92 -13.14 -3.20
CA VAL A 138 1.42 -13.17 -1.81
C VAL A 138 2.59 -14.14 -1.69
N LEU A 139 2.52 -15.34 -2.30
CA LEU A 139 3.62 -16.31 -2.30
C LEU A 139 4.86 -15.77 -3.04
N VAL A 140 4.65 -15.16 -4.20
CA VAL A 140 5.71 -14.53 -4.99
C VAL A 140 6.36 -13.38 -4.20
N LEU A 141 5.57 -12.54 -3.54
CA LEU A 141 6.05 -11.48 -2.67
C LEU A 141 6.83 -12.06 -1.48
N ALA A 142 6.34 -13.12 -0.84
CA ALA A 142 7.02 -13.77 0.28
C ALA A 142 8.39 -14.31 -0.15
N GLY A 143 8.50 -14.92 -1.34
CA GLY A 143 9.77 -15.33 -1.93
C GLY A 143 10.69 -14.14 -2.22
N TYR A 144 10.16 -13.02 -2.72
CA TYR A 144 10.92 -11.79 -2.93
C TYR A 144 11.49 -11.25 -1.60
N CYS A 145 10.62 -11.14 -0.59
CA CYS A 145 10.94 -10.68 0.75
C CYS A 145 12.00 -11.58 1.40
N TRP A 146 11.83 -12.91 1.34
CA TRP A 146 12.79 -13.85 1.90
C TRP A 146 14.21 -13.63 1.37
N ARG A 147 14.36 -13.38 0.07
CA ARG A 147 15.67 -13.11 -0.53
C ARG A 147 16.22 -11.75 -0.07
N ALA A 148 15.38 -10.73 -0.02
CA ALA A 148 15.75 -9.38 0.38
C ALA A 148 15.97 -9.22 1.90
N ARG A 149 15.73 -10.26 2.74
CA ARG A 149 15.77 -10.15 4.21
C ARG A 149 17.10 -9.61 4.76
N SER A 150 18.20 -9.83 4.03
CA SER A 150 19.53 -9.36 4.41
C SER A 150 19.90 -7.99 3.81
N ALA A 151 19.02 -7.38 3.01
CA ALA A 151 19.25 -6.07 2.39
C ALA A 151 19.49 -4.98 3.44
N SER A 152 20.36 -4.02 3.13
CA SER A 152 20.58 -2.83 3.96
C SER A 152 19.34 -1.93 3.97
N ALA A 153 19.08 -1.23 5.09
CA ALA A 153 17.95 -0.31 5.23
C ALA A 153 17.98 0.85 4.23
N GLU A 154 19.17 1.33 3.89
CA GLU A 154 19.40 2.38 2.89
C GLU A 154 19.52 1.81 1.46
N GLY A 155 19.50 0.48 1.33
CA GLY A 155 19.73 -0.20 0.08
C GLY A 155 18.55 -0.08 -0.88
N VAL A 156 18.87 -0.03 -2.17
CA VAL A 156 17.89 -0.03 -3.26
C VAL A 156 16.95 -1.24 -3.20
N GLU A 157 17.47 -2.42 -2.83
CA GLU A 157 16.67 -3.65 -2.69
C GLU A 157 15.60 -3.54 -1.59
N PHE A 158 15.94 -2.94 -0.44
CA PHE A 158 15.00 -2.75 0.66
C PHE A 158 13.88 -1.78 0.26
N ARG A 159 14.22 -0.66 -0.38
CA ARG A 159 13.27 0.32 -0.90
C ARG A 159 12.27 -0.31 -1.88
N TRP A 160 12.76 -1.09 -2.85
CA TRP A 160 11.88 -1.76 -3.81
C TRP A 160 11.04 -2.89 -3.19
N THR A 161 11.57 -3.58 -2.18
CA THR A 161 10.78 -4.57 -1.43
C THR A 161 9.64 -3.88 -0.68
N LEU A 162 9.90 -2.76 0.00
CA LEU A 162 8.85 -1.98 0.66
C LEU A 162 7.80 -1.47 -0.33
N ALA A 163 8.23 -0.95 -1.48
CA ALA A 163 7.33 -0.51 -2.54
C ALA A 163 6.43 -1.65 -3.04
N LEU A 164 7.00 -2.83 -3.28
CA LEU A 164 6.25 -4.03 -3.67
C LEU A 164 5.27 -4.48 -2.59
N VAL A 165 5.69 -4.50 -1.33
CA VAL A 165 4.82 -4.85 -0.21
C VAL A 165 3.61 -3.93 -0.16
N CYS A 166 3.80 -2.61 -0.30
CA CYS A 166 2.72 -1.63 -0.33
C CYS A 166 1.77 -1.84 -1.53
N ALA A 167 2.33 -2.04 -2.73
CA ALA A 167 1.56 -2.24 -3.95
C ALA A 167 0.74 -3.54 -3.93
N VAL A 168 1.37 -4.66 -3.54
CA VAL A 168 0.69 -5.95 -3.41
C VAL A 168 -0.40 -5.89 -2.35
N THR A 169 -0.12 -5.27 -1.19
CA THR A 169 -1.11 -5.11 -0.10
C THR A 169 -2.41 -4.54 -0.65
N LEU A 170 -2.35 -3.43 -1.39
CA LEU A 170 -3.56 -2.80 -1.89
C LEU A 170 -4.35 -3.63 -2.92
N VAL A 171 -3.65 -4.47 -3.68
CA VAL A 171 -4.28 -5.33 -4.70
C VAL A 171 -4.95 -6.55 -4.07
N VAL A 172 -4.42 -7.06 -2.95
CA VAL A 172 -4.88 -8.32 -2.32
C VAL A 172 -5.79 -8.13 -1.11
N ILE A 173 -5.76 -6.97 -0.45
CA ILE A 173 -6.65 -6.74 0.70
C ILE A 173 -8.11 -6.83 0.27
N PRO A 174 -9.03 -7.28 1.16
CA PRO A 174 -10.43 -7.51 0.83
C PRO A 174 -11.25 -6.19 0.81
N THR A 175 -10.72 -5.16 0.16
CA THR A 175 -11.36 -3.87 -0.07
C THR A 175 -10.72 -3.16 -1.26
N TYR A 176 -11.50 -2.40 -2.02
CA TYR A 176 -11.06 -1.57 -3.15
C TYR A 176 -11.34 -0.08 -2.92
N ALA A 177 -11.58 0.31 -1.66
CA ALA A 177 -11.93 1.68 -1.33
C ALA A 177 -10.81 2.67 -1.73
N PRO A 178 -11.10 3.73 -2.50
CA PRO A 178 -10.06 4.58 -3.08
C PRO A 178 -9.14 5.23 -2.04
N TYR A 179 -9.62 5.59 -0.85
CA TYR A 179 -8.78 6.15 0.21
C TYR A 179 -7.59 5.27 0.63
N ASN A 180 -7.63 3.95 0.39
CA ASN A 180 -6.50 3.04 0.65
C ASN A 180 -5.36 3.19 -0.38
N GLN A 181 -5.61 3.84 -1.51
CA GLN A 181 -4.60 4.11 -2.55
C GLN A 181 -3.47 5.03 -2.07
N LEU A 182 -3.63 5.72 -0.94
CA LEU A 182 -2.53 6.48 -0.33
C LEU A 182 -1.35 5.59 0.08
N LEU A 183 -1.57 4.29 0.31
CA LEU A 183 -0.49 3.33 0.54
C LEU A 183 0.45 3.23 -0.68
N LEU A 184 -0.03 3.57 -1.88
CA LEU A 184 0.78 3.58 -3.10
C LEU A 184 1.73 4.76 -3.21
N LEU A 185 1.73 5.72 -2.29
CA LEU A 185 2.68 6.84 -2.35
C LEU A 185 4.13 6.35 -2.36
N LEU A 186 4.47 5.37 -1.53
CA LEU A 186 5.82 4.77 -1.51
C LEU A 186 6.21 4.14 -2.86
N PRO A 187 5.43 3.21 -3.46
CA PRO A 187 5.77 2.68 -4.78
C PRO A 187 5.74 3.73 -5.89
N LEU A 188 4.82 4.70 -5.85
CA LEU A 188 4.77 5.79 -6.84
C LEU A 188 6.03 6.64 -6.82
N MET A 189 6.55 6.99 -5.63
CA MET A 189 7.80 7.72 -5.51
C MET A 189 8.99 6.91 -6.06
N ALA A 190 9.08 5.62 -5.72
CA ALA A 190 10.14 4.75 -6.23
C ALA A 190 10.09 4.60 -7.77
N VAL A 191 8.89 4.44 -8.34
CA VAL A 191 8.67 4.35 -9.78
C VAL A 191 8.97 5.68 -10.48
N ALA A 192 8.51 6.81 -9.94
CA ALA A 192 8.73 8.13 -10.52
C ALA A 192 10.22 8.48 -10.58
N GLU A 193 10.96 8.24 -9.49
CA GLU A 193 12.40 8.47 -9.41
C GLU A 193 13.18 7.58 -10.40
N SER A 194 12.71 6.35 -10.62
CA SER A 194 13.37 5.37 -11.48
C SER A 194 12.75 5.25 -12.88
N ALA A 195 11.87 6.19 -13.27
CA ALA A 195 11.09 6.08 -14.50
C ALA A 195 11.96 5.95 -15.77
N PRO A 196 13.04 6.74 -15.97
CA PRO A 196 13.91 6.57 -17.13
C PRO A 196 14.58 5.18 -17.18
N PHE A 197 14.98 4.66 -16.03
CA PHE A 197 15.59 3.34 -15.90
C PHE A 197 14.61 2.21 -16.20
N ILE A 198 13.36 2.32 -15.73
CA ILE A 198 12.28 1.37 -16.04
C ILE A 198 11.94 1.44 -17.53
N ALA A 199 11.82 2.64 -18.10
CA ALA A 199 11.55 2.87 -19.52
C ALA A 199 12.64 2.29 -20.45
N ALA A 200 13.88 2.20 -19.97
CA ALA A 200 14.99 1.59 -20.70
C ALA A 200 14.87 0.06 -20.82
N LYS A 201 13.96 -0.60 -20.09
CA LYS A 201 13.74 -2.06 -20.18
C LYS A 201 12.95 -2.51 -21.40
N GLY A 202 12.38 -1.57 -22.16
CA GLY A 202 11.72 -1.86 -23.44
C GLY A 202 10.33 -1.25 -23.56
N THR A 203 9.68 -1.48 -24.70
CA THR A 203 8.39 -0.86 -25.05
C THR A 203 7.27 -1.21 -24.08
N ALA A 204 7.21 -2.47 -23.61
CA ALA A 204 6.20 -2.89 -22.63
C ALA A 204 6.34 -2.13 -21.30
N ALA A 205 7.56 -1.89 -20.83
CA ALA A 205 7.81 -1.12 -19.61
C ALA A 205 7.44 0.36 -19.78
N ARG A 206 7.71 0.95 -20.95
CA ARG A 206 7.26 2.32 -21.29
C ARG A 206 5.75 2.44 -21.33
N LEU A 207 5.08 1.48 -21.96
CA LEU A 207 3.62 1.42 -22.02
C LEU A 207 3.03 1.34 -20.60
N LEU A 208 3.61 0.49 -19.75
CA LEU A 208 3.13 0.33 -18.37
C LEU A 208 3.34 1.59 -17.53
N LEU A 209 4.48 2.28 -17.67
CA LEU A 209 4.71 3.57 -17.04
C LEU A 209 3.71 4.62 -17.52
N MET A 210 3.42 4.67 -18.82
CA MET A 210 2.43 5.58 -19.39
C MET A 210 1.03 5.28 -18.84
N LEU A 211 0.63 4.01 -18.78
CA LEU A 211 -0.65 3.59 -18.21
C LEU A 211 -0.75 3.92 -16.72
N ALA A 212 0.32 3.71 -15.95
CA ALA A 212 0.36 4.08 -14.54
C ALA A 212 0.24 5.59 -14.34
N ALA A 213 0.99 6.38 -15.11
CA ALA A 213 0.93 7.84 -15.08
C ALA A 213 -0.47 8.35 -15.46
N LEU A 214 -1.05 7.85 -16.56
CA LEU A 214 -2.39 8.23 -17.00
C LEU A 214 -3.43 7.84 -15.96
N SER A 215 -3.36 6.64 -15.39
CA SER A 215 -4.31 6.16 -14.37
C SER A 215 -4.30 7.03 -13.11
N VAL A 216 -3.11 7.44 -12.65
CA VAL A 216 -2.91 8.26 -11.44
C VAL A 216 -3.27 9.72 -11.67
N LEU A 217 -2.99 10.27 -12.86
CA LEU A 217 -3.29 11.65 -13.21
C LEU A 217 -4.75 11.85 -13.62
N TRP A 218 -5.43 10.82 -14.12
CA TRP A 218 -6.81 10.90 -14.60
C TRP A 218 -7.80 11.54 -13.61
N PRO A 219 -7.85 11.18 -12.31
CA PRO A 219 -8.79 11.79 -11.38
C PRO A 219 -8.64 13.31 -11.30
N TRP A 220 -7.41 13.82 -11.42
CA TRP A 220 -7.13 15.24 -11.46
C TRP A 220 -7.56 15.88 -12.77
N LEU A 221 -7.17 15.29 -13.90
CA LEU A 221 -7.52 15.80 -15.23
C LEU A 221 -9.03 15.85 -15.42
N ALA A 222 -9.73 14.78 -15.04
CA ALA A 222 -11.18 14.69 -15.11
C ALA A 222 -11.86 15.70 -14.18
N ALA A 223 -11.40 15.84 -12.92
CA ALA A 223 -11.97 16.81 -11.99
C ALA A 223 -11.78 18.25 -12.48
N LEU A 224 -10.58 18.59 -12.98
CA LEU A 224 -10.29 19.91 -13.55
C LEU A 224 -11.16 20.20 -14.78
N ALA A 225 -11.32 19.21 -15.67
CA ALA A 225 -12.21 19.34 -16.83
C ALA A 225 -13.67 19.57 -16.42
N LEU A 226 -14.17 18.82 -15.44
CA LEU A 226 -15.54 19.00 -14.91
C LEU A 226 -15.73 20.38 -14.26
N CYS A 227 -14.75 20.86 -13.50
CA CYS A 227 -14.77 22.21 -12.93
C CYS A 227 -14.74 23.29 -14.02
N ALA A 228 -13.98 23.09 -15.10
CA ALA A 228 -13.87 24.05 -16.20
C ALA A 228 -15.16 24.17 -17.01
N VAL A 229 -15.90 23.07 -17.21
CA VAL A 229 -17.17 23.07 -17.95
C VAL A 229 -18.39 23.41 -17.08
N LEU A 230 -18.25 23.45 -15.76
CA LEU A 230 -19.33 23.76 -14.83
C LEU A 230 -20.04 25.09 -15.13
N PRO A 231 -19.36 26.21 -15.44
CA PRO A 231 -20.03 27.45 -15.79
C PRO A 231 -20.81 27.39 -17.12
N LEU A 232 -20.45 26.45 -18.01
CA LEU A 232 -21.03 26.31 -19.34
C LEU A 232 -22.24 25.37 -19.35
N LEU A 233 -22.18 24.27 -18.60
CA LEU A 233 -23.16 23.17 -18.65
C LEU A 233 -24.12 23.14 -17.46
N GLY A 234 -23.87 23.95 -16.43
CA GLY A 234 -24.64 23.96 -15.19
C GLY A 234 -24.32 22.78 -14.26
N SER A 235 -24.78 22.90 -13.00
CA SER A 235 -24.48 21.92 -11.94
C SER A 235 -25.11 20.55 -12.19
N GLU A 236 -26.32 20.49 -12.73
CA GLU A 236 -27.06 19.24 -12.99
C GLU A 236 -26.30 18.34 -13.98
N THR A 237 -25.90 18.88 -15.13
CA THR A 237 -25.14 18.14 -16.14
C THR A 237 -23.81 17.62 -15.61
N VAL A 238 -23.07 18.46 -14.86
CA VAL A 238 -21.78 18.07 -14.27
C VAL A 238 -21.97 17.00 -13.18
N GLN A 239 -23.06 17.06 -12.42
CA GLN A 239 -23.38 16.03 -11.43
C GLN A 239 -23.61 14.68 -12.07
N HIS A 240 -24.18 14.57 -13.27
CA HIS A 240 -24.29 13.26 -13.96
C HIS A 240 -22.92 12.64 -14.28
N ALA A 241 -21.87 13.46 -14.44
CA ALA A 241 -20.51 13.03 -14.70
C ALA A 241 -19.65 12.88 -13.43
N TRP A 242 -20.24 12.90 -12.23
CA TRP A 242 -19.51 12.87 -10.95
C TRP A 242 -18.55 11.68 -10.79
N ALA A 243 -18.87 10.55 -11.43
CA ALA A 243 -18.08 9.32 -11.33
C ALA A 243 -16.88 9.29 -12.29
N VAL A 244 -16.81 10.19 -13.28
CA VAL A 244 -15.74 10.20 -14.31
C VAL A 244 -14.33 10.25 -13.70
N PRO A 245 -14.05 11.07 -12.66
CA PRO A 245 -12.74 11.05 -11.98
C PRO A 245 -12.38 9.69 -11.34
N LEU A 246 -13.36 8.82 -11.11
CA LEU A 246 -13.17 7.54 -10.42
C LEU A 246 -12.94 6.36 -11.35
N TYR A 247 -13.04 6.55 -12.67
CA TYR A 247 -12.93 5.45 -13.64
C TYR A 247 -11.60 4.70 -13.57
N THR A 248 -10.53 5.37 -13.14
CA THR A 248 -9.21 4.74 -12.98
C THR A 248 -8.97 4.08 -11.63
N SER A 249 -9.94 4.10 -10.70
CA SER A 249 -9.76 3.63 -9.31
C SER A 249 -9.29 2.18 -9.20
N LEU A 250 -9.77 1.29 -10.07
CA LEU A 250 -9.35 -0.12 -10.09
C LEU A 250 -8.02 -0.32 -10.83
N TYR A 251 -7.69 0.57 -11.77
CA TYR A 251 -6.50 0.46 -12.60
C TYR A 251 -5.24 1.03 -11.94
N ILE A 252 -5.38 2.04 -11.08
CA ILE A 252 -4.28 2.63 -10.31
C ILE A 252 -3.47 1.54 -9.56
N PRO A 253 -4.05 0.70 -8.68
CA PRO A 253 -3.27 -0.30 -7.95
C PRO A 253 -2.62 -1.36 -8.86
N LEU A 254 -3.28 -1.75 -9.96
CA LEU A 254 -2.76 -2.75 -10.90
C LEU A 254 -1.59 -2.21 -11.73
N THR A 255 -1.74 -1.02 -12.30
CA THR A 255 -0.69 -0.39 -13.14
C THR A 255 0.52 -0.01 -12.30
N VAL A 256 0.32 0.49 -11.08
CA VAL A 256 1.41 0.80 -10.15
C VAL A 256 2.11 -0.47 -9.67
N LEU A 257 1.39 -1.55 -9.35
CA LEU A 257 2.01 -2.83 -9.02
C LEU A 257 2.89 -3.33 -10.16
N GLY A 258 2.39 -3.29 -11.40
CA GLY A 258 3.15 -3.69 -12.58
C GLY A 258 4.43 -2.87 -12.77
N ALA A 259 4.34 -1.55 -12.70
CA ALA A 259 5.51 -0.67 -12.82
C ALA A 259 6.52 -0.91 -11.69
N THR A 260 6.02 -1.11 -10.46
CA THR A 260 6.84 -1.43 -9.28
C THR A 260 7.55 -2.76 -9.44
N TRP A 261 6.88 -3.77 -10.01
CA TRP A 261 7.47 -5.08 -10.29
C TRP A 261 8.63 -4.98 -11.27
N ILE A 262 8.47 -4.23 -12.37
CA ILE A 262 9.56 -4.03 -13.33
C ILE A 262 10.73 -3.30 -12.66
N GLY A 263 10.47 -2.23 -11.90
CA GLY A 263 11.49 -1.49 -11.16
C GLY A 263 12.25 -2.37 -10.17
N ALA A 264 11.53 -3.16 -9.37
CA ALA A 264 12.08 -4.07 -8.38
C ALA A 264 12.86 -5.24 -9.01
N ALA A 265 12.44 -5.76 -10.15
CA ALA A 265 13.17 -6.77 -10.90
C ALA A 265 14.45 -6.20 -11.54
N ALA A 266 14.37 -4.96 -12.01
CA ALA A 266 15.47 -4.26 -12.66
C ALA A 266 16.56 -3.80 -11.69
N ALA A 267 16.19 -3.42 -10.46
CA ALA A 267 17.08 -2.92 -9.44
C ALA A 267 17.85 -4.01 -8.68
N ARG A 268 17.50 -5.28 -8.90
CA ARG A 268 18.26 -6.40 -8.36
C ARG A 268 19.67 -6.41 -8.98
N PRO A 269 20.74 -6.47 -8.17
CA PRO A 269 22.03 -6.84 -8.71
C PRO A 269 21.89 -8.21 -9.35
N ARG A 270 22.39 -8.37 -10.59
CA ARG A 270 22.59 -9.69 -11.19
C ARG A 270 23.68 -10.40 -10.36
N THR A 271 23.34 -10.99 -9.22
CA THR A 271 24.31 -11.76 -8.45
C THR A 271 24.57 -13.09 -9.13
N ARG A 272 25.74 -13.14 -9.80
CA ARG A 272 26.72 -14.23 -9.84
C ARG A 272 26.14 -15.64 -10.06
N HIS A 273 26.07 -16.05 -11.32
CA HIS A 273 26.50 -17.40 -11.68
C HIS A 273 28.03 -17.43 -11.56
N ALA A 274 28.54 -17.77 -10.38
CA ALA A 274 29.91 -18.23 -10.17
C ALA A 274 29.93 -18.97 -8.84
N GLY A 275 30.15 -20.28 -8.91
CA GLY A 275 30.06 -21.24 -7.82
C GLY A 275 29.41 -22.51 -8.34
#